data_AF-A0A1L7AL88-F1
#
_entry.id   AF-A0A1L7AL88-F1
#
_cell.length_a   1.000
_cell.length_b   1.000
_cell.length_c   1.000
_cell.angle_alpha   90.00
_cell.angle_beta   90.00
_cell.angle_gamma   90.00
#
_symmetry.space_group_name_H-M   'P 1'
#
loop_
_entity.id
_entity.type
_entity.pdbx_description
1 polymer ?
#
loop_
_entity_poly.entity_id
_entity_poly.type
_entity_poly.pdbx_seq_one_letter_code
_entity_poly.pdbx_strand_id
1 'polypeptide(L)'
;MSNTPDTIVAGVDFERMDTEHLVLFANALLTTACQFALKQDVMPALRCWEAARKALSFAGIDLEISPLTAAVHYYIMSVGLDVPLEDGEIAVYHPFFAQNVGALVPGATIVNIPNHPEGKCDFLLDCGGHLRPVEIKRGDFDWKAKRQLRGYMDFYGADHGYAAAPRLKCKLDADMTFLHLDLSSPTGEAH
;
A
#
# COMPACT_ATOMS: atom_id res chain seq x y z
N MET A 1 -30.87 -27.26 -1.47
CA MET A 1 -31.23 -25.90 -1.06
C MET A 1 -30.01 -25.04 -1.32
N SER A 2 -30.12 -23.98 -2.14
CA SER A 2 -28.98 -23.08 -2.36
C SER A 2 -28.79 -22.22 -1.11
N ASN A 3 -27.68 -22.40 -0.39
CA ASN A 3 -27.30 -21.51 0.70
C ASN A 3 -26.94 -20.15 0.10
N THR A 4 -27.91 -19.25 0.04
CA THR A 4 -27.65 -17.86 -0.36
C THR A 4 -27.00 -17.13 0.82
N PRO A 5 -26.19 -16.09 0.57
CA PRO A 5 -25.65 -15.24 1.64
C PRO A 5 -26.74 -14.77 2.61
N ASP A 6 -27.92 -14.46 2.08
CA ASP A 6 -29.07 -14.04 2.88
C ASP A 6 -29.53 -15.11 3.86
N THR A 7 -29.43 -16.40 3.53
CA THR A 7 -29.77 -17.49 4.47
C THR A 7 -28.67 -17.74 5.50
N ILE A 8 -27.41 -17.48 5.16
CA ILE A 8 -26.28 -17.64 6.08
C ILE A 8 -26.27 -16.54 7.15
N VAL A 9 -26.66 -15.32 6.77
CA VAL A 9 -26.64 -14.15 7.66
C VAL A 9 -27.99 -13.96 8.38
N ALA A 10 -29.12 -14.27 7.75
CA ALA A 10 -30.43 -14.16 8.37
C ALA A 10 -30.64 -15.29 9.40
N GLY A 11 -30.37 -14.98 10.66
CA GLY A 11 -30.57 -15.90 11.79
C GLY A 11 -29.41 -15.92 12.78
N VAL A 12 -28.32 -15.22 12.49
CA VAL A 12 -27.18 -15.14 13.41
C VAL A 12 -27.42 -14.06 14.45
N ASP A 13 -27.54 -14.51 15.71
CA ASP A 13 -27.62 -13.65 16.88
C ASP A 13 -26.21 -13.45 17.46
N PHE A 14 -25.53 -12.40 17.00
CA PHE A 14 -24.17 -12.07 17.41
C PHE A 14 -24.01 -11.86 18.92
N GLU A 15 -25.07 -11.45 19.61
CA GLU A 15 -25.05 -11.19 21.06
C GLU A 15 -24.93 -12.47 21.89
N ARG A 16 -25.20 -13.63 21.28
CA ARG A 16 -25.11 -14.95 21.93
C ARG A 16 -23.80 -15.68 21.67
N MET A 17 -22.92 -15.11 20.86
CA MET A 17 -21.64 -15.72 20.49
C MET A 17 -20.53 -15.13 21.36
N ASP A 18 -19.64 -15.99 21.87
CA ASP A 18 -18.41 -15.50 22.48
C ASP A 18 -17.43 -15.00 21.41
N THR A 19 -16.35 -14.35 21.85
CA THR A 19 -15.32 -13.77 20.99
C THR A 19 -14.70 -14.79 20.02
N GLU A 20 -14.44 -16.03 20.46
CA GLU A 20 -13.83 -17.06 19.63
C GLU A 20 -14.77 -17.48 18.50
N HIS A 21 -16.05 -17.68 18.82
CA HIS A 21 -17.08 -18.02 17.84
C HIS A 21 -17.35 -16.87 16.87
N LEU A 22 -17.31 -15.61 17.32
CA LEU A 22 -17.44 -14.42 16.46
C LEU A 22 -16.31 -14.34 15.43
N VAL A 23 -15.06 -14.61 15.85
CA VAL A 23 -13.88 -14.62 14.95
C VAL A 23 -13.95 -15.76 13.95
N LEU A 24 -14.30 -16.98 14.37
CA LEU A 24 -14.47 -18.13 13.48
C LEU A 24 -15.59 -17.87 12.44
N PHE A 25 -16.70 -17.29 12.87
CA PHE A 25 -17.81 -16.92 12.00
C PHE A 25 -17.41 -15.84 10.99
N ALA A 26 -16.69 -14.80 11.42
CA ALA A 26 -16.16 -13.78 10.53
C ALA A 26 -15.21 -14.35 9.47
N ASN A 27 -14.31 -15.25 9.85
CA ASN A 27 -13.40 -15.92 8.91
C ASN A 27 -14.14 -16.75 7.84
N ALA A 28 -15.20 -17.46 8.25
CA ALA A 28 -16.04 -18.22 7.31
C ALA A 28 -16.76 -17.29 6.31
N LEU A 29 -17.25 -16.15 6.78
CA LEU A 29 -17.89 -15.14 5.93
C LEU A 29 -16.91 -14.46 4.97
N LEU A 30 -15.70 -14.11 5.43
CA LEU A 30 -14.64 -13.55 4.59
C LEU A 30 -14.24 -14.52 3.47
N THR A 31 -14.07 -15.80 3.80
CA THR A 31 -13.79 -16.86 2.83
C THR A 31 -14.90 -16.96 1.78
N THR A 32 -16.14 -16.90 2.23
CA THR A 32 -17.32 -16.94 1.35
C THR A 32 -17.41 -15.70 0.46
N ALA A 33 -17.09 -14.51 0.99
CA ALA A 33 -17.03 -13.28 0.23
C ALA A 33 -16.01 -13.38 -0.92
N CYS A 34 -14.82 -13.92 -0.66
CA CYS A 34 -13.81 -14.16 -1.69
C CYS A 34 -14.30 -15.13 -2.78
N GLN A 35 -15.03 -16.19 -2.41
CA GLN A 35 -15.57 -17.13 -3.39
C GLN A 35 -16.63 -16.51 -4.31
N PHE A 36 -17.47 -15.61 -3.79
CA PHE A 36 -18.41 -14.84 -4.60
C PHE A 36 -17.71 -13.83 -5.49
N ALA A 37 -16.71 -13.11 -4.96
CA ALA A 37 -15.87 -12.20 -5.74
C ALA A 37 -15.18 -12.93 -6.90
N LEU A 38 -14.65 -14.13 -6.65
CA LEU A 38 -14.03 -15.00 -7.67
C LEU A 38 -14.96 -15.33 -8.83
N LYS A 39 -16.27 -15.44 -8.56
CA LYS A 39 -17.32 -15.72 -9.55
C LYS A 39 -17.92 -14.44 -10.16
N GLN A 40 -17.35 -13.27 -9.89
CA GLN A 40 -17.85 -11.96 -10.29
C GLN A 40 -19.25 -11.63 -9.73
N ASP A 41 -19.64 -12.26 -8.62
CA ASP A 41 -20.92 -12.03 -7.96
C ASP A 41 -20.77 -11.03 -6.80
N VAL A 42 -20.73 -9.75 -7.17
CA VAL A 42 -20.28 -8.65 -6.29
C VAL A 42 -21.22 -8.41 -5.11
N MET A 43 -22.53 -8.53 -5.30
CA MET A 43 -23.52 -8.21 -4.25
C MET A 43 -23.50 -9.21 -3.09
N PRO A 44 -23.46 -10.53 -3.34
CA PRO A 44 -23.15 -11.55 -2.34
C PRO A 44 -21.83 -11.35 -1.59
N ALA A 45 -20.76 -11.00 -2.31
CA ALA A 45 -19.45 -10.77 -1.70
C ALA A 45 -19.49 -9.63 -0.67
N LEU A 46 -20.12 -8.51 -1.03
CA LEU A 46 -20.32 -7.36 -0.15
C LEU A 46 -21.12 -7.71 1.12
N ARG A 47 -22.20 -8.48 0.98
CA ARG A 47 -23.04 -8.89 2.12
C ARG A 47 -22.32 -9.78 3.11
N CYS A 48 -21.57 -10.78 2.61
CA CYS A 48 -20.75 -11.64 3.45
C CYS A 48 -19.71 -10.82 4.22
N TRP A 49 -19.11 -9.82 3.56
CA TRP A 49 -18.20 -8.94 4.26
C TRP A 49 -18.87 -8.12 5.36
N GLU A 50 -19.97 -7.41 5.07
CA GLU A 50 -20.62 -6.54 6.06
C GLU A 50 -20.97 -7.31 7.34
N ALA A 51 -21.41 -8.56 7.17
CA ALA A 51 -21.66 -9.47 8.28
C ALA A 51 -20.36 -9.86 9.03
N ALA A 52 -19.26 -10.13 8.33
CA ALA A 52 -17.96 -10.42 8.95
C ALA A 52 -17.42 -9.23 9.75
N ARG A 53 -17.51 -8.02 9.19
CA ARG A 53 -17.12 -6.78 9.88
C ARG A 53 -17.94 -6.56 11.14
N LYS A 54 -19.26 -6.79 11.06
CA LYS A 54 -20.14 -6.68 12.22
C LYS A 54 -19.74 -7.69 13.30
N ALA A 55 -19.50 -8.94 12.95
CA ALA A 55 -19.06 -9.96 13.89
C ALA A 55 -17.73 -9.60 14.59
N LEU A 56 -16.74 -9.08 13.84
CA LEU A 56 -15.46 -8.65 14.39
C LEU A 56 -15.60 -7.41 15.29
N SER A 57 -16.46 -6.46 14.92
CA SER A 57 -16.79 -5.31 15.77
C SER A 57 -17.40 -5.75 17.11
N PHE A 58 -18.31 -6.74 17.11
CA PHE A 58 -18.83 -7.35 18.35
C PHE A 58 -17.75 -8.04 19.17
N ALA A 59 -16.71 -8.59 18.52
CA ALA A 59 -15.55 -9.17 19.19
C ALA A 59 -14.54 -8.12 19.71
N GLY A 60 -14.82 -6.81 19.54
CA GLY A 60 -13.91 -5.73 19.92
C GLY A 60 -12.71 -5.55 18.97
N ILE A 61 -12.80 -6.11 17.76
CA ILE A 61 -11.76 -6.04 16.73
C ILE A 61 -12.24 -5.07 15.65
N ASP A 62 -11.59 -3.90 15.56
CA ASP A 62 -11.90 -2.93 14.53
C ASP A 62 -11.05 -3.18 13.28
N LEU A 63 -11.71 -3.35 12.14
CA LEU A 63 -11.05 -3.50 10.84
C LEU A 63 -11.00 -2.12 10.18
N GLU A 64 -9.85 -1.44 10.29
CA GLU A 64 -9.62 -0.15 9.64
C GLU A 64 -9.54 -0.25 8.11
N ILE A 65 -9.36 -1.45 7.55
CA ILE A 65 -9.28 -1.65 6.10
C ILE A 65 -10.67 -1.89 5.54
N SER A 66 -11.02 -1.12 4.49
CA SER A 66 -12.33 -1.23 3.89
C SER A 66 -12.56 -2.64 3.29
N PRO A 67 -13.73 -3.25 3.53
CA PRO A 67 -14.23 -4.45 2.86
C PRO A 67 -13.84 -4.70 1.43
N LEU A 68 -14.16 -3.70 0.64
CA LEU A 68 -14.11 -3.76 -0.78
C LEU A 68 -12.64 -3.66 -1.17
N THR A 69 -11.83 -2.91 -0.42
CA THR A 69 -10.40 -2.73 -0.69
C THR A 69 -9.63 -4.03 -0.49
N ALA A 70 -9.83 -4.76 0.62
CA ALA A 70 -9.12 -6.02 0.85
C ALA A 70 -9.60 -7.15 -0.09
N ALA A 71 -10.91 -7.27 -0.30
CA ALA A 71 -11.48 -8.30 -1.17
C ALA A 71 -11.19 -8.06 -2.66
N VAL A 72 -11.22 -6.80 -3.12
CA VAL A 72 -10.84 -6.42 -4.49
C VAL A 72 -9.33 -6.58 -4.68
N HIS A 73 -8.50 -6.23 -3.70
CA HIS A 73 -7.06 -6.47 -3.76
C HIS A 73 -6.76 -7.97 -3.91
N TYR A 74 -7.34 -8.82 -3.07
CA TYR A 74 -7.14 -10.26 -3.14
C TYR A 74 -7.68 -10.87 -4.44
N TYR A 75 -8.81 -10.36 -4.94
CA TYR A 75 -9.39 -10.79 -6.21
C TYR A 75 -8.51 -10.39 -7.41
N ILE A 76 -8.08 -9.13 -7.53
CA ILE A 76 -7.20 -8.63 -8.60
C ILE A 76 -5.88 -9.42 -8.63
N MET A 77 -5.28 -9.66 -7.45
CA MET A 77 -4.06 -10.47 -7.32
C MET A 77 -4.24 -11.94 -7.70
N SER A 78 -5.44 -12.52 -7.55
CA SER A 78 -5.69 -13.96 -7.77
C SER A 78 -6.21 -14.33 -9.15
N VAL A 79 -6.78 -13.38 -9.91
CA VAL A 79 -7.31 -13.65 -11.26
C VAL A 79 -6.51 -13.00 -12.40
N GLY A 80 -5.41 -12.31 -12.10
CA GLY A 80 -4.52 -11.73 -13.11
C GLY A 80 -5.21 -10.65 -13.97
N LEU A 81 -6.29 -10.04 -13.46
CA LEU A 81 -6.97 -8.94 -14.12
C LEU A 81 -6.19 -7.66 -13.85
N ASP A 82 -5.58 -7.13 -14.91
CA ASP A 82 -4.83 -5.89 -14.97
C ASP A 82 -5.78 -4.67 -14.85
N VAL A 83 -6.53 -4.60 -13.73
CA VAL A 83 -7.36 -3.45 -13.40
C VAL A 83 -6.50 -2.53 -12.53
N PRO A 84 -6.13 -1.34 -13.02
CA PRO A 84 -5.39 -0.40 -12.22
C PRO A 84 -6.33 0.12 -11.14
N LEU A 85 -6.31 -0.52 -9.97
CA LEU A 85 -6.56 0.22 -8.76
C LEU A 85 -5.56 1.36 -8.78
N GLU A 86 -6.01 2.55 -8.41
CA GLU A 86 -5.11 3.62 -8.06
C GLU A 86 -4.35 3.21 -6.80
N ASP A 87 -3.41 2.27 -6.94
CA ASP A 87 -2.51 1.86 -5.88
C ASP A 87 -1.87 3.13 -5.38
N GLY A 88 -2.09 3.45 -4.11
CA GLY A 88 -1.45 4.60 -3.51
C GLY A 88 0.05 4.47 -3.71
N GLU A 89 0.74 5.60 -3.90
CA GLU A 89 2.20 5.70 -3.96
C GLU A 89 2.92 4.75 -2.98
N ILE A 90 2.38 4.67 -1.77
CA ILE A 90 2.83 3.82 -0.66
C ILE A 90 2.69 2.31 -0.93
N ALA A 91 1.66 1.86 -1.64
CA ALA A 91 1.37 0.44 -1.78
C ALA A 91 2.27 -0.28 -2.78
N VAL A 92 2.78 0.44 -3.79
CA VAL A 92 3.53 -0.16 -4.90
C VAL A 92 4.96 0.37 -4.97
N TYR A 93 5.13 1.69 -5.04
CA TYR A 93 6.43 2.28 -5.29
C TYR A 93 7.34 2.23 -4.06
N HIS A 94 6.80 2.31 -2.84
CA HIS A 94 7.61 2.21 -1.63
C HIS A 94 8.19 0.80 -1.44
N PRO A 95 7.40 -0.30 -1.53
CA PRO A 95 7.95 -1.65 -1.50
C PRO A 95 8.97 -1.90 -2.63
N PHE A 96 8.64 -1.48 -3.86
CA PHE A 96 9.56 -1.62 -4.99
C PHE A 96 10.89 -0.94 -4.72
N PHE A 97 10.86 0.33 -4.32
CA PHE A 97 12.07 1.08 -3.99
C PHE A 97 12.87 0.42 -2.87
N ALA A 98 12.21 0.03 -1.77
CA ALA A 98 12.88 -0.58 -0.63
C ALA A 98 13.58 -1.91 -0.98
N GLN A 99 12.95 -2.73 -1.83
CA GLN A 99 13.52 -4.01 -2.29
C GLN A 99 14.66 -3.81 -3.29
N ASN A 100 14.66 -2.71 -4.03
CA ASN A 100 15.63 -2.44 -5.11
C ASN A 100 16.67 -1.37 -4.75
N VAL A 101 16.69 -0.86 -3.52
CA VAL A 101 17.55 0.27 -3.13
C VAL A 101 19.03 0.00 -3.42
N GLY A 102 19.51 -1.24 -3.27
CA GLY A 102 20.90 -1.59 -3.55
C GLY A 102 21.27 -1.53 -5.04
N ALA A 103 20.29 -1.73 -5.94
CA ALA A 103 20.48 -1.57 -7.38
C ALA A 103 20.32 -0.10 -7.81
N LEU A 104 19.31 0.58 -7.26
CA LEU A 104 19.01 1.98 -7.57
C LEU A 104 20.07 2.95 -7.03
N VAL A 105 20.61 2.68 -5.85
CA VAL A 105 21.62 3.49 -5.17
C VAL A 105 22.67 2.55 -4.54
N PRO A 106 23.68 2.11 -5.32
CA PRO A 106 24.69 1.17 -4.84
C PRO A 106 25.41 1.65 -3.57
N GLY A 107 25.44 0.79 -2.55
CA GLY A 107 26.06 1.08 -1.26
C GLY A 107 25.18 1.88 -0.28
N ALA A 108 23.97 2.28 -0.67
CA ALA A 108 23.04 2.93 0.25
C ALA A 108 22.31 1.92 1.16
N THR A 109 21.93 2.40 2.34
CA THR A 109 21.06 1.67 3.28
C THR A 109 19.92 2.56 3.73
N ILE A 110 18.73 1.99 3.93
CA ILE A 110 17.56 2.74 4.42
C ILE A 110 17.69 2.96 5.93
N VAL A 111 17.61 4.22 6.35
CA VAL A 111 17.62 4.62 7.76
C VAL A 111 16.19 4.72 8.27
N ASN A 112 15.91 4.06 9.39
CA ASN A 112 14.62 4.17 10.05
C ASN A 112 14.68 5.28 11.11
N ILE A 113 14.05 6.42 10.82
CA ILE A 113 13.97 7.56 11.74
C ILE A 113 12.54 7.71 12.26
N PRO A 114 12.37 8.11 13.54
CA PRO A 114 11.06 8.45 14.08
C PRO A 114 10.36 9.56 13.29
N ASN A 115 9.03 9.56 13.30
CA ASN A 115 8.25 10.60 12.63
C ASN A 115 8.58 11.98 13.22
N HIS A 116 8.89 12.94 12.37
CA HIS A 116 9.12 14.34 12.76
C HIS A 116 7.87 15.19 12.45
N PRO A 117 7.49 16.14 13.32
CA PRO A 117 6.32 17.00 13.10
C PRO A 117 6.40 17.89 11.86
N GLU A 118 7.61 18.14 11.33
CA GLU A 118 7.84 18.96 10.13
C GLU A 118 7.64 18.18 8.82
N GLY A 119 7.24 16.91 8.91
CA GLY A 119 7.04 16.03 7.77
C GLY A 119 8.15 14.99 7.66
N LYS A 120 7.83 13.88 6.99
CA LYS A 120 8.73 12.76 6.75
C LYS A 120 8.90 12.63 5.24
N CYS A 121 10.14 12.55 4.76
CA CYS A 121 10.41 12.10 3.39
C CYS A 121 10.03 10.62 3.25
N ASP A 122 9.77 10.14 2.04
CA ASP A 122 9.36 8.74 1.84
C ASP A 122 10.42 7.76 2.34
N PHE A 123 11.69 8.04 2.03
CA PHE A 123 12.84 7.32 2.57
C PHE A 123 14.00 8.26 2.88
N LEU A 124 14.83 7.87 3.86
CA LEU A 124 16.14 8.47 4.08
C LEU A 124 17.20 7.40 3.91
N LEU A 125 18.22 7.70 3.10
CA LEU A 125 19.33 6.79 2.83
C LEU A 125 20.58 7.24 3.57
N ASP A 126 21.33 6.31 4.12
CA ASP A 126 22.74 6.50 4.49
C ASP A 126 23.61 6.03 3.32
N CYS A 127 24.36 6.98 2.75
CA CYS A 127 25.31 6.76 1.66
C CYS A 127 26.74 7.03 2.14
N GLY A 128 27.24 6.19 3.05
CA GLY A 128 28.61 6.31 3.57
C GLY A 128 28.78 7.42 4.61
N GLY A 129 27.82 7.58 5.52
CA GLY A 129 27.76 8.61 6.55
C GLY A 129 27.00 9.88 6.13
N HIS A 130 26.51 9.92 4.89
CA HIS A 130 25.76 11.05 4.34
C HIS A 130 24.28 10.70 4.23
N LEU A 131 23.43 11.44 4.94
CA LEU A 131 21.98 11.27 4.92
C LEU A 131 21.39 11.94 3.69
N ARG A 132 20.67 11.18 2.86
CA ARG A 132 20.13 11.63 1.57
C ARG A 132 18.65 11.28 1.46
N PRO A 133 17.73 12.28 1.43
CA PRO A 133 16.31 12.02 1.35
C PRO A 133 15.91 11.54 -0.04
N VAL A 134 14.86 10.74 -0.07
CA VAL A 134 14.19 10.25 -1.27
C VAL A 134 12.76 10.73 -1.23
N GLU A 135 12.31 11.34 -2.33
CA GLU A 135 10.91 11.63 -2.58
C GLU A 135 10.44 10.75 -3.73
N ILE A 136 9.41 9.94 -3.49
CA ILE A 136 8.83 9.02 -4.46
C ILE A 136 7.55 9.63 -5.00
N LYS A 137 7.26 9.44 -6.29
CA LYS A 137 5.96 9.82 -6.88
C LYS A 137 5.40 8.69 -7.74
N ARG A 138 4.11 8.39 -7.57
CA ARG A 138 3.39 7.41 -8.42
C ARG A 138 3.33 7.84 -9.88
N GLY A 139 3.14 9.14 -10.10
CA GLY A 139 2.99 9.74 -11.42
C GLY A 139 4.30 10.36 -11.90
N ASP A 140 4.21 11.59 -12.38
CA ASP A 140 5.40 12.30 -12.80
C ASP A 140 6.04 13.04 -11.62
N PHE A 141 7.36 13.02 -11.55
CA PHE A 141 8.12 13.87 -10.65
C PHE A 141 8.11 15.30 -11.20
N ASP A 142 7.28 16.16 -10.62
CA ASP A 142 7.02 17.52 -11.07
C ASP A 142 7.71 18.59 -10.20
N TRP A 143 7.41 19.87 -10.43
CA TRP A 143 8.00 20.96 -9.67
C TRP A 143 7.55 20.99 -8.19
N LYS A 144 6.35 20.48 -7.88
CA LYS A 144 5.87 20.42 -6.49
C LYS A 144 6.66 19.36 -5.72
N ALA A 145 6.82 18.17 -6.30
CA ALA A 145 7.64 17.10 -5.73
C ALA A 145 9.10 17.53 -5.56
N LYS A 146 9.68 18.22 -6.55
CA LYS A 146 11.02 18.80 -6.43
C LYS A 146 11.15 19.74 -5.23
N ARG A 147 10.15 20.60 -5.00
CA ARG A 147 10.17 21.51 -3.85
C ARG A 147 10.06 20.78 -2.51
N GLN A 148 9.30 19.68 -2.46
CA GLN A 148 9.26 18.80 -1.28
C GLN A 148 10.63 18.18 -1.02
N LEU A 149 11.26 17.58 -2.04
CA LEU A 149 12.60 17.02 -1.93
C LEU A 149 13.62 18.05 -1.45
N ARG A 150 13.60 19.27 -2.00
CA ARG A 150 14.46 20.37 -1.53
C ARG A 150 14.24 20.66 -0.05
N GLY A 151 12.99 20.77 0.40
CA GLY A 151 12.67 21.00 1.80
C GLY A 151 13.23 19.91 2.72
N TYR A 152 13.17 18.65 2.30
CA TYR A 152 13.80 17.55 3.05
C TYR A 152 15.32 17.64 3.03
N MET A 153 15.94 17.99 1.90
CA MET A 153 17.39 18.19 1.83
C MET A 153 17.84 19.28 2.80
N ASP A 154 17.14 20.41 2.82
CA ASP A 154 17.43 21.52 3.73
C ASP A 154 17.25 21.10 5.21
N PHE A 155 16.19 20.35 5.52
CA PHE A 155 15.91 19.85 6.87
C PHE A 155 16.99 18.88 7.39
N TYR A 156 17.42 17.92 6.56
CA TYR A 156 18.42 16.93 6.95
C TYR A 156 19.87 17.43 6.78
N GLY A 157 20.08 18.63 6.22
CA GLY A 157 21.40 19.10 5.82
C GLY A 157 22.06 18.19 4.77
N ALA A 158 21.25 17.59 3.90
CA ALA A 158 21.68 16.63 2.91
C ALA A 158 22.45 17.32 1.77
N ASP A 159 23.58 16.73 1.37
CA ASP A 159 24.37 17.18 0.24
C ASP A 159 23.76 16.78 -1.12
N HIS A 160 22.82 15.83 -1.10
CA HIS A 160 22.23 15.24 -2.29
C HIS A 160 20.83 14.68 -1.99
N GLY A 161 19.93 14.71 -2.98
CA GLY A 161 18.58 14.14 -2.89
C GLY A 161 18.24 13.23 -4.06
N TYR A 162 17.36 12.26 -3.82
CA TYR A 162 16.89 11.34 -4.86
C TYR A 162 15.41 11.58 -5.19
N ALA A 163 15.15 11.91 -6.46
CA ALA A 163 13.82 12.07 -7.02
C ALA A 163 13.40 10.78 -7.72
N ALA A 164 12.44 10.03 -7.19
CA ALA A 164 12.14 8.68 -7.67
C ALA A 164 10.71 8.60 -8.25
N ALA A 165 10.58 8.31 -9.54
CA ALA A 165 9.26 8.19 -10.19
C ALA A 165 9.35 7.47 -11.54
N PRO A 166 8.23 7.09 -12.16
CA PRO A 166 8.19 6.64 -13.55
C PRO A 166 8.70 7.68 -14.55
N ARG A 167 8.45 8.97 -14.34
CA ARG A 167 8.88 10.01 -15.29
C ARG A 167 9.28 11.30 -14.59
N LEU A 168 10.22 12.02 -15.20
CA LEU A 168 10.64 13.34 -14.75
C LEU A 168 9.99 14.42 -15.63
N LYS A 169 9.31 15.39 -15.01
CA LYS A 169 8.66 16.53 -15.72
C LYS A 169 9.25 17.89 -15.39
N CYS A 170 10.25 17.95 -14.52
CA CYS A 170 10.92 19.18 -14.15
C CYS A 170 12.44 19.05 -14.28
N LYS A 171 13.13 20.18 -14.40
CA LYS A 171 14.59 20.20 -14.33
C LYS A 171 15.02 20.07 -12.87
N LEU A 172 15.79 19.03 -12.55
CA LEU A 172 16.40 18.86 -11.25
C LEU A 172 17.57 19.84 -11.04
N ASP A 173 17.88 20.10 -9.78
CA ASP A 173 19.10 20.84 -9.42
C ASP A 173 20.32 19.91 -9.54
N ALA A 174 21.53 20.46 -9.50
CA ALA A 174 22.76 19.69 -9.72
C ALA A 174 23.07 18.67 -8.60
N ASP A 175 22.48 18.87 -7.43
CA ASP A 175 22.56 18.07 -6.21
C ASP A 175 21.36 17.10 -6.06
N MET A 176 20.67 16.80 -7.17
CA MET A 176 19.56 15.85 -7.20
C MET A 176 19.76 14.83 -8.32
N THR A 177 19.48 13.56 -8.03
CA THR A 177 19.48 12.48 -9.02
C THR A 177 18.07 11.97 -9.24
N PHE A 178 17.69 11.78 -10.50
CA PHE A 178 16.44 11.09 -10.83
C PHE A 178 16.66 9.58 -10.82
N LEU A 179 15.79 8.85 -10.12
CA LEU A 179 15.73 7.39 -10.10
C LEU A 179 14.47 6.96 -10.85
N HIS A 180 14.67 6.35 -12.01
CA HIS A 180 13.56 5.84 -12.81
C HIS A 180 12.96 4.59 -12.15
N LEU A 181 11.68 4.64 -11.80
CA LEU A 181 10.96 3.51 -11.21
C LEU A 181 10.16 2.80 -12.31
N ASP A 182 10.76 1.76 -12.89
CA ASP A 182 10.10 0.87 -13.84
C ASP A 182 9.60 -0.41 -13.14
N LEU A 183 8.30 -0.45 -12.88
CA LEU A 183 7.65 -1.61 -12.25
C LEU A 183 7.59 -2.84 -13.17
N SER A 184 7.83 -2.70 -14.47
CA SER A 184 7.85 -3.83 -15.41
C SER A 184 9.17 -4.60 -15.37
N SER A 185 10.22 -3.99 -14.81
CA SER A 185 11.53 -4.60 -14.66
C SER A 185 11.72 -5.10 -13.21
N PRO A 186 11.88 -6.42 -12.98
CA PRO A 186 12.06 -6.97 -11.64
C PRO A 186 13.37 -6.53 -10.95
N THR A 187 14.23 -5.83 -11.68
CA THR A 187 15.47 -5.23 -11.20
C THR A 187 15.54 -3.80 -11.71
N GLY A 188 15.33 -2.81 -10.84
CA GLY A 188 15.43 -1.40 -11.22
C GLY A 188 16.86 -1.04 -11.65
N GLU A 189 17.08 -0.83 -12.94
CA GLU A 189 18.35 -0.30 -13.46
C GLU A 189 18.37 1.23 -13.33
N ALA A 190 19.46 1.78 -12.76
CA ALA A 190 19.67 3.23 -12.73
C ALA A 190 20.22 3.71 -14.08
N HIS A 191 19.53 4.66 -14.73
CA HIS A 191 19.95 5.31 -15.97
C HIS A 191 20.58 6.69 -15.74
#